data_AF-A0AA44I002-F1
#
_entry.id   AF-A0AA44I002-F1
#
_cell.length_a   1.000
_cell.length_b   1.000
_cell.length_c   1.000
_cell.angle_alpha   90.00
_cell.angle_beta   90.00
_cell.angle_gamma   90.00
#
_symmetry.space_group_name_H-M   'P 1'
#
loop_
_entity.id
_entity.type
_entity.pdbx_description
1 polymer ?
#
loop_
_entity_poly.entity_id
_entity_poly.type
_entity_poly.pdbx_seq_one_letter_code
_entity_poly.pdbx_strand_id
1 'polypeptide(L)'
;MMAFGRPGESMVHDFFGNKTTNAYTTADSLLADPDNTCTSAVDGSSYWAPQLMDSRSGEIIKPIHMKTYYRNTDTRYPVAAFPKGLQLMIGEHESSTSKPNVSYFCKTDQHNGDYSENPPTSCPLYDGENTQFNLAYVFANCWDGKNLKPPHHGPRNAVHDIDGACPANYPIKIPQLQFNVAYSLPAGTELSTLRLSMNPTIVNGRAEPKWGSLYTAHADFFNGWPEKTINYAVENCLNSGILCDKTIPSFHETVSDDSYTRGGNFANINFGNEKVMLTQQGTVSLPDQKKTTYFKFKLPDEKSLETTPYTGISLRLHSGNTTSENSHMLYLYQTDTNWDEGSLTQENAPACGGEHVARIWMGKDGSYRNSEDITPVIKAAWEKDAREVSFCAMTDDANIETIIGSRETSLPTYLFFASEQKATAEK
;
A
#
# COMPACT_ATOMS: atom_id res chain seq x y z
N MET A 1 -3.39 -4.45 23.56
CA MET A 1 -4.45 -3.62 22.96
C MET A 1 -4.97 -2.59 23.92
N MET A 2 -5.12 -1.38 23.41
CA MET A 2 -5.81 -0.28 24.07
C MET A 2 -7.25 -0.65 24.44
N ALA A 3 -7.68 -0.27 25.63
CA ALA A 3 -9.07 -0.41 26.07
C ALA A 3 -9.96 0.66 25.41
N PHE A 4 -10.69 0.26 24.37
CA PHE A 4 -11.60 1.16 23.64
C PHE A 4 -12.64 1.81 24.58
N GLY A 5 -12.78 3.13 24.47
CA GLY A 5 -13.69 3.93 25.29
C GLY A 5 -13.22 4.16 26.73
N ARG A 6 -11.98 3.78 27.07
CA ARG A 6 -11.47 3.84 28.45
C ARG A 6 -10.11 4.55 28.56
N PRO A 7 -10.07 5.89 28.43
CA PRO A 7 -8.85 6.65 28.57
C PRO A 7 -8.19 6.42 29.94
N GLY A 8 -6.87 6.18 29.94
CA GLY A 8 -6.08 6.02 31.16
C GLY A 8 -6.17 4.66 31.85
N GLU A 9 -6.97 3.71 31.33
CA GLU A 9 -7.06 2.34 31.89
C GLU A 9 -6.00 1.38 31.33
N SER A 10 -5.34 1.74 30.22
CA SER A 10 -4.26 0.94 29.63
C SER A 10 -2.88 1.48 30.00
N MET A 11 -1.88 0.62 29.94
CA MET A 11 -0.47 1.02 29.92
C MET A 11 -0.19 2.11 28.88
N VAL A 12 0.93 2.81 29.04
CA VAL A 12 1.28 3.91 28.13
C VAL A 12 2.04 3.35 26.93
N HIS A 13 1.55 3.68 25.74
CA HIS A 13 2.20 3.34 24.48
C HIS A 13 2.72 4.59 23.78
N ASP A 14 3.80 4.43 23.03
CA ASP A 14 4.15 5.36 21.95
C ASP A 14 3.36 4.97 20.71
N PHE A 15 2.73 5.97 20.07
CA PHE A 15 1.89 5.80 18.88
C PHE A 15 2.62 6.26 17.63
N PHE A 16 2.35 5.56 16.54
CA PHE A 16 2.98 5.80 15.25
C PHE A 16 1.99 5.61 14.10
N GLY A 17 2.34 6.13 12.92
CA GLY A 17 1.44 6.16 11.78
C GLY A 17 0.43 7.29 11.94
N ASN A 18 -0.85 6.94 12.06
CA ASN A 18 -1.94 7.90 12.21
C ASN A 18 -1.79 8.77 13.47
N LYS A 19 -1.84 10.09 13.29
CA LYS A 19 -1.60 11.09 14.35
C LYS A 19 -2.79 11.32 15.29
N THR A 20 -3.97 10.78 14.97
CA THR A 20 -5.20 11.00 15.75
C THR A 20 -5.53 9.85 16.69
N THR A 21 -4.71 8.79 16.70
CA THR A 21 -4.95 7.57 17.47
C THR A 21 -5.14 7.85 18.96
N ASN A 22 -6.25 7.37 19.54
CA ASN A 22 -6.59 7.50 20.95
C ASN A 22 -7.61 6.42 21.38
N ALA A 23 -8.03 6.45 22.65
CA ALA A 23 -8.97 5.49 23.25
C ALA A 23 -10.30 5.31 22.50
N TYR A 24 -10.69 6.25 21.63
CA TYR A 24 -11.93 6.23 20.88
C TYR A 24 -11.73 5.95 19.38
N THR A 25 -10.51 5.60 18.95
CA THR A 25 -10.21 5.30 17.55
C THR A 25 -11.04 4.14 17.04
N THR A 26 -11.63 4.34 15.86
CA THR A 26 -12.36 3.33 15.08
C THR A 26 -11.74 3.24 13.68
N ALA A 27 -12.11 2.20 12.93
CA ALA A 27 -11.69 2.09 11.53
C ALA A 27 -12.17 3.29 10.70
N ASP A 28 -13.37 3.79 10.98
CA ASP A 28 -13.92 4.95 10.29
C ASP A 28 -13.16 6.24 10.62
N SER A 29 -12.78 6.45 11.88
CA SER A 29 -12.00 7.64 12.24
C SER A 29 -10.60 7.64 11.61
N LEU A 30 -9.96 6.47 11.48
CA LEU A 30 -8.65 6.34 10.82
C LEU A 30 -8.72 6.67 9.33
N LEU A 31 -9.80 6.26 8.66
CA LEU A 31 -10.02 6.53 7.23
C LEU A 31 -10.49 7.97 6.96
N ALA A 32 -11.23 8.57 7.90
CA ALA A 32 -11.71 9.94 7.78
C ALA A 32 -10.60 10.99 7.99
N ASP A 33 -9.60 10.68 8.82
CA ASP A 33 -8.42 11.52 9.05
C ASP A 33 -7.14 10.67 8.89
N PRO A 34 -6.65 10.52 7.65
CA PRO A 34 -5.49 9.67 7.37
C PRO A 34 -4.15 10.36 7.66
N ASP A 35 -4.12 11.56 8.29
CA ASP A 35 -2.84 12.24 8.53
C ASP A 35 -1.91 11.39 9.41
N ASN A 36 -0.74 11.09 8.85
CA ASN A 36 0.20 10.13 9.40
C ASN A 36 1.65 10.59 9.25
N THR A 37 2.57 9.86 9.90
CA THR A 37 4.02 10.06 9.80
C THR A 37 4.72 9.04 8.90
N CYS A 38 3.96 8.18 8.21
CA CYS A 38 4.48 7.16 7.31
C CYS A 38 4.87 7.77 5.94
N THR A 39 5.63 7.01 5.15
CA THR A 39 6.01 7.41 3.79
C THR A 39 4.81 7.51 2.87
N SER A 40 3.87 6.56 2.92
CA SER A 40 2.63 6.66 2.15
C SER A 40 1.62 7.53 2.89
N ALA A 41 1.24 8.67 2.30
CA ALA A 41 0.25 9.58 2.91
C ALA A 41 -1.16 8.96 3.00
N VAL A 42 -1.40 7.85 2.31
CA VAL A 42 -2.68 7.15 2.28
C VAL A 42 -2.78 6.08 3.37
N ASP A 43 -1.66 5.68 3.97
CA ASP A 43 -1.67 4.74 5.09
C ASP A 43 -2.19 5.42 6.37
N GLY A 44 -3.51 5.36 6.57
CA GLY A 44 -4.17 5.81 7.79
C GLY A 44 -4.01 4.84 8.96
N SER A 45 -3.20 3.78 8.84
CA SER A 45 -3.06 2.76 9.90
C SER A 45 -2.35 3.31 11.14
N SER A 46 -2.63 2.67 12.26
CA SER A 46 -2.01 2.98 13.54
C SER A 46 -1.22 1.80 14.08
N TYR A 47 -0.08 2.10 14.68
CA TYR A 47 0.81 1.13 15.30
C TYR A 47 1.22 1.68 16.65
N TRP A 48 1.36 0.82 17.65
CA TRP A 48 1.84 1.26 18.94
C TRP A 48 2.57 0.17 19.70
N ALA A 49 3.52 0.60 20.52
CA ALA A 49 4.35 -0.25 21.38
C ALA A 49 4.54 0.43 22.74
N PRO A 50 4.76 -0.31 23.84
CA PRO A 50 4.89 0.29 25.18
C PRO A 50 6.04 1.28 25.25
N GLN A 51 5.84 2.34 26.02
CA GLN A 51 6.92 3.30 26.29
C GLN A 51 8.11 2.61 26.95
N LEU A 52 9.32 3.07 26.58
CA LEU A 52 10.59 2.61 27.13
C LEU A 52 11.11 3.59 28.18
N MET A 53 11.70 3.08 29.26
CA MET A 53 12.34 3.88 30.30
C MET A 53 13.68 3.26 30.73
N ASP A 54 14.70 4.06 31.05
CA ASP A 54 15.82 3.60 31.87
C ASP A 54 15.45 3.67 33.36
N SER A 55 15.34 2.51 34.01
CA SER A 55 14.98 2.44 35.44
C SER A 55 16.03 3.02 36.39
N ARG A 56 17.26 3.27 35.92
CA ARG A 56 18.30 3.93 36.75
C ARG A 56 18.07 5.43 36.89
N SER A 57 17.66 6.09 35.80
CA SER A 57 17.43 7.54 35.77
C SER A 57 15.96 7.90 35.95
N GLY A 58 15.04 6.99 35.64
CA GLY A 58 13.61 7.27 35.52
C GLY A 58 13.23 7.98 34.22
N GLU A 59 14.16 8.11 33.27
CA GLU A 59 13.96 8.82 32.01
C GLU A 59 13.17 7.98 31.01
N ILE A 60 12.14 8.58 30.39
CA ILE A 60 11.42 8.01 29.25
C ILE A 60 12.27 8.18 27.99
N ILE A 61 12.62 7.06 27.37
CA ILE A 61 13.41 7.01 26.13
C ILE A 61 12.45 7.02 24.96
N LYS A 62 12.36 8.16 24.27
CA LYS A 62 11.50 8.31 23.10
C LYS A 62 12.09 7.56 21.90
N PRO A 63 11.27 6.87 21.09
CA PRO A 63 11.70 6.32 19.81
C PRO A 63 12.25 7.42 18.89
N ILE A 64 13.33 7.11 18.17
CA ILE A 64 13.89 8.00 17.14
C ILE A 64 13.29 7.75 15.76
N HIS A 65 12.86 6.51 15.49
CA HIS A 65 12.31 6.14 14.19
C HIS A 65 11.46 4.87 14.29
N MET A 66 10.51 4.71 13.36
CA MET A 66 9.81 3.46 13.13
C MET A 66 9.86 3.03 11.67
N LYS A 67 9.93 1.72 11.44
CA LYS A 67 9.81 1.13 10.09
C LYS A 67 8.70 0.10 10.07
N THR A 68 7.80 0.23 9.11
CA THR A 68 6.74 -0.75 8.83
C THR A 68 6.89 -1.29 7.42
N TYR A 69 6.72 -2.61 7.28
CA TYR A 69 6.74 -3.29 5.99
C TYR A 69 5.56 -4.25 5.88
N TYR A 70 4.86 -4.18 4.76
CA TYR A 70 3.82 -5.13 4.38
C TYR A 70 4.38 -6.04 3.29
N ARG A 71 4.44 -7.35 3.55
CA ARG A 71 5.15 -8.28 2.66
C ARG A 71 4.32 -9.51 2.33
N ASN A 72 4.44 -9.96 1.09
CA ASN A 72 4.25 -11.36 0.76
C ASN A 72 5.64 -11.96 0.51
N THR A 73 6.13 -12.79 1.44
CA THR A 73 7.46 -13.40 1.36
C THR A 73 7.51 -14.62 0.44
N ASP A 74 6.36 -15.15 0.03
CA ASP A 74 6.25 -16.30 -0.85
C ASP A 74 5.00 -16.18 -1.75
N THR A 75 5.20 -15.68 -2.97
CA THR A 75 4.10 -15.42 -3.92
C THR A 75 3.38 -16.67 -4.41
N ARG A 76 3.89 -17.88 -4.12
CA ARG A 76 3.15 -19.14 -4.33
C ARG A 76 1.90 -19.22 -3.46
N TYR A 77 1.89 -18.48 -2.35
CA TYR A 77 0.76 -18.34 -1.45
C TYR A 77 0.26 -16.91 -1.50
N PRO A 78 -0.71 -16.60 -2.37
CA PRO A 78 -1.24 -15.24 -2.49
C PRO A 78 -1.86 -14.78 -1.17
N VAL A 79 -1.67 -13.51 -0.86
CA VAL A 79 -2.30 -12.85 0.30
C VAL A 79 -3.57 -12.13 -0.15
N ALA A 80 -4.53 -12.02 0.76
CA ALA A 80 -5.71 -11.17 0.64
C ALA A 80 -5.46 -9.85 1.38
N ALA A 81 -6.09 -8.76 0.94
CA ALA A 81 -5.99 -7.48 1.64
C ALA A 81 -6.50 -7.54 3.08
N PHE A 82 -5.95 -6.69 3.94
CA PHE A 82 -6.49 -6.54 5.28
C PHE A 82 -7.93 -6.03 5.21
N PRO A 83 -8.89 -6.70 5.87
CA PRO A 83 -10.24 -6.18 5.94
C PRO A 83 -10.25 -4.88 6.75
N LYS A 84 -11.21 -4.01 6.43
CA LYS A 84 -11.44 -2.79 7.18
C LYS A 84 -11.64 -3.10 8.66
N GLY A 85 -10.88 -2.41 9.49
CA GLY A 85 -10.94 -2.55 10.94
C GLY A 85 -10.21 -3.75 11.52
N LEU A 86 -9.43 -4.49 10.71
CA LEU A 86 -8.53 -5.51 11.24
C LEU A 86 -7.57 -4.90 12.25
N GLN A 87 -7.46 -5.54 13.40
CA GLN A 87 -6.52 -5.28 14.46
C GLN A 87 -5.72 -6.54 14.73
N LEU A 88 -4.43 -6.39 14.92
CA LEU A 88 -3.51 -7.48 15.25
C LEU A 88 -2.69 -7.11 16.49
N MET A 89 -2.23 -8.12 17.22
CA MET A 89 -1.33 -7.94 18.36
C MET A 89 -0.30 -9.06 18.37
N ILE A 90 0.93 -8.70 18.75
CA ILE A 90 2.05 -9.61 18.90
C ILE A 90 2.78 -9.36 20.22
N GLY A 91 3.42 -10.39 20.76
CA GLY A 91 4.06 -10.35 22.07
C GLY A 91 3.08 -10.55 23.22
N GLU A 92 3.57 -10.38 24.44
CA GLU A 92 2.81 -10.60 25.67
C GLU A 92 3.30 -9.71 26.80
N HIS A 93 2.43 -8.82 27.27
CA HIS A 93 2.76 -7.80 28.27
C HIS A 93 3.03 -8.34 29.69
N GLU A 94 2.78 -9.62 29.96
CA GLU A 94 3.06 -10.27 31.26
C GLU A 94 4.21 -11.29 31.17
N SER A 95 4.90 -11.36 30.03
CA SER A 95 5.94 -12.38 29.82
C SER A 95 7.20 -12.11 30.63
N SER A 96 7.79 -13.20 31.13
CA SER A 96 9.11 -13.23 31.76
C SER A 96 10.19 -13.87 30.88
N THR A 97 9.85 -14.30 29.67
CA THR A 97 10.75 -14.96 28.71
C THR A 97 10.60 -14.39 27.30
N SER A 98 11.50 -14.73 26.38
CA SER A 98 11.36 -14.37 24.98
C SER A 98 10.04 -14.91 24.39
N LYS A 99 9.53 -14.20 23.39
CA LYS A 99 8.33 -14.59 22.65
C LYS A 99 8.68 -14.72 21.17
N PRO A 100 8.16 -15.75 20.48
CA PRO A 100 8.36 -15.89 19.04
C PRO A 100 7.97 -14.61 18.30
N ASN A 101 8.75 -14.25 17.28
CA ASN A 101 8.50 -13.11 16.40
C ASN A 101 8.54 -11.73 17.10
N VAL A 102 9.07 -11.68 18.32
CA VAL A 102 9.52 -10.47 19.01
C VAL A 102 11.03 -10.59 19.18
N SER A 103 11.79 -9.75 18.47
CA SER A 103 13.24 -9.82 18.45
C SER A 103 13.88 -8.51 18.87
N TYR A 104 15.11 -8.62 19.38
CA TYR A 104 15.92 -7.52 19.84
C TYR A 104 17.02 -7.28 18.82
N PHE A 105 17.06 -6.09 18.24
CA PHE A 105 18.04 -5.74 17.22
C PHE A 105 19.00 -4.68 17.74
N CYS A 106 20.30 -4.93 17.58
CA CYS A 106 21.34 -3.95 17.84
C CYS A 106 22.02 -3.57 16.53
N LYS A 107 22.07 -2.28 16.24
CA LYS A 107 22.84 -1.78 15.09
C LYS A 107 24.33 -1.97 15.36
N THR A 108 25.07 -2.54 14.40
CA THR A 108 26.51 -2.84 14.55
C THR A 108 27.39 -1.93 13.69
N ASP A 109 26.86 -1.42 12.58
CA ASP A 109 27.47 -0.36 11.77
C ASP A 109 26.39 0.51 11.10
N GLN A 110 26.77 1.46 10.25
CA GLN A 110 25.81 2.36 9.57
C GLN A 110 24.73 1.64 8.75
N HIS A 111 24.98 0.42 8.28
CA HIS A 111 24.12 -0.33 7.37
C HIS A 111 23.65 -1.69 7.94
N ASN A 112 24.33 -2.23 8.95
CA ASN A 112 24.10 -3.56 9.47
C ASN A 112 23.73 -3.57 10.96
N GLY A 113 23.21 -4.72 11.40
CA GLY A 113 22.99 -5.03 12.79
C GLY A 113 22.57 -6.47 12.98
N ASP A 114 22.51 -6.88 14.24
CA ASP A 114 22.26 -8.27 14.63
C ASP A 114 20.92 -8.39 15.37
N TYR A 115 20.16 -9.41 15.00
CA TYR A 115 18.95 -9.82 15.71
C TYR A 115 19.28 -10.88 16.77
N SER A 116 18.55 -10.81 17.88
CA SER A 116 18.61 -11.78 18.96
C SER A 116 17.22 -12.08 19.49
N GLU A 117 17.00 -13.32 19.92
CA GLU A 117 15.72 -13.75 20.51
C GLU A 117 15.56 -13.33 21.97
N ASN A 118 16.68 -13.14 22.68
CA ASN A 118 16.71 -12.65 24.04
C ASN A 118 17.34 -11.25 24.07
N PRO A 119 16.94 -10.36 24.99
CA PRO A 119 17.56 -9.06 25.11
C PRO A 119 19.07 -9.21 25.35
N PRO A 120 19.92 -8.63 24.49
CA PRO A 120 21.36 -8.67 24.72
C PRO A 120 21.72 -7.82 25.95
N THR A 121 22.87 -8.06 26.56
CA THR A 121 23.31 -7.27 27.72
C THR A 121 23.50 -5.79 27.37
N SER A 122 24.04 -5.54 26.18
CA SER A 122 24.31 -4.21 25.62
C SER A 122 24.30 -4.27 24.10
N CYS A 123 24.08 -3.13 23.45
CA CYS A 123 24.34 -2.96 22.01
C CYS A 123 25.72 -2.31 21.77
N PRO A 124 26.40 -2.62 20.66
CA PRO A 124 27.65 -1.96 20.29
C PRO A 124 27.43 -0.54 19.75
N LEU A 125 28.52 0.19 19.62
CA LEU A 125 28.55 1.50 18.94
C LEU A 125 28.58 1.28 17.43
N TYR A 126 27.63 1.85 16.69
CA TYR A 126 27.52 1.62 15.24
C TYR A 126 28.38 2.58 14.39
N ASP A 127 28.85 3.67 14.97
CA ASP A 127 29.72 4.65 14.30
C ASP A 127 30.91 5.10 15.17
N GLY A 128 31.16 4.35 16.25
CA GLY A 128 32.19 4.67 17.25
C GLY A 128 31.71 5.60 18.36
N GLU A 129 30.52 6.18 18.28
CA GLU A 129 29.99 7.13 19.28
C GLU A 129 28.55 6.81 19.72
N ASN A 130 27.71 6.33 18.80
CA ASN A 130 26.28 6.18 19.00
C ASN A 130 25.86 4.71 19.12
N THR A 131 24.90 4.44 20.02
CA THR A 131 24.27 3.12 20.18
C THR A 131 22.83 3.17 19.70
N GLN A 132 22.40 2.18 18.91
CA GLN A 132 21.01 2.04 18.51
C GLN A 132 20.49 0.64 18.85
N PHE A 133 19.35 0.61 19.54
CA PHE A 133 18.61 -0.58 19.91
C PHE A 133 17.21 -0.52 19.31
N ASN A 134 16.72 -1.64 18.76
CA ASN A 134 15.37 -1.72 18.24
C ASN A 134 14.60 -2.90 18.84
N LEU A 135 13.29 -2.70 19.01
CA LEU A 135 12.33 -3.78 19.17
C LEU A 135 11.70 -4.09 17.82
N ALA A 136 11.81 -5.33 17.38
CA ALA A 136 11.34 -5.80 16.09
C ALA A 136 10.19 -6.80 16.26
N TYR A 137 9.09 -6.53 15.57
CA TYR A 137 7.84 -7.27 15.66
C TYR A 137 7.45 -7.80 14.27
N VAL A 138 7.26 -9.11 14.14
CA VAL A 138 6.78 -9.74 12.89
C VAL A 138 5.40 -10.31 13.15
N PHE A 139 4.34 -9.62 12.75
CA PHE A 139 2.96 -10.04 13.02
C PHE A 139 2.57 -11.31 12.26
N ALA A 140 1.59 -12.00 12.82
CA ALA A 140 0.91 -13.13 12.20
C ALA A 140 0.32 -12.76 10.82
N ASN A 141 0.35 -13.72 9.89
CA ASN A 141 -0.04 -13.56 8.49
C ASN A 141 -1.15 -14.54 8.03
N CYS A 142 -1.79 -15.25 8.96
CA CYS A 142 -2.95 -16.10 8.72
C CYS A 142 -4.09 -15.69 9.65
N TRP A 143 -5.16 -15.12 9.10
CA TRP A 143 -6.34 -14.61 9.81
C TRP A 143 -7.48 -15.63 9.82
N ASP A 144 -8.26 -15.65 10.91
CA ASP A 144 -9.40 -16.56 11.10
C ASP A 144 -10.61 -16.31 10.20
N GLY A 145 -10.58 -15.23 9.40
CA GLY A 145 -11.67 -14.89 8.49
C GLY A 145 -12.90 -14.27 9.17
N LYS A 146 -12.88 -14.09 10.50
CA LYS A 146 -14.06 -13.72 11.27
C LYS A 146 -13.83 -12.59 12.27
N ASN A 147 -12.79 -12.68 13.10
CA ASN A 147 -12.58 -11.76 14.21
C ASN A 147 -11.67 -10.61 13.78
N LEU A 148 -12.23 -9.42 13.63
CA LEU A 148 -11.46 -8.22 13.28
C LEU A 148 -10.52 -7.75 14.38
N LYS A 149 -10.65 -8.22 15.62
CA LYS A 149 -9.72 -7.90 16.70
C LYS A 149 -9.43 -9.13 17.56
N PRO A 150 -8.25 -9.23 18.19
CA PRO A 150 -7.98 -10.28 19.15
C PRO A 150 -9.01 -10.20 20.30
N PRO A 151 -9.60 -11.33 20.72
CA PRO A 151 -10.46 -11.35 21.90
C PRO A 151 -9.64 -11.02 23.16
N HIS A 152 -10.31 -10.43 24.17
CA HIS A 152 -9.68 -10.12 25.46
C HIS A 152 -9.25 -11.39 26.20
N HIS A 153 -10.04 -12.46 26.06
CA HIS A 153 -9.73 -13.80 26.56
C HIS A 153 -9.96 -14.79 25.43
N GLY A 154 -8.92 -15.50 25.00
CA GLY A 154 -9.00 -16.48 23.92
C GLY A 154 -7.78 -16.47 23.01
N PRO A 155 -7.77 -17.33 21.98
CA PRO A 155 -6.70 -17.36 21.01
C PRO A 155 -6.67 -16.04 20.22
N ARG A 156 -5.48 -15.67 19.73
CA ARG A 156 -5.33 -14.57 18.77
C ARG A 156 -6.24 -14.81 17.56
N ASN A 157 -6.72 -13.74 16.93
CA ASN A 157 -7.49 -13.78 15.69
C ASN A 157 -6.62 -14.09 14.45
N ALA A 158 -5.30 -14.10 14.62
CA ALA A 158 -4.36 -14.50 13.58
C ALA A 158 -3.19 -15.31 14.16
N VAL A 159 -2.60 -16.18 13.32
CA VAL A 159 -1.40 -16.97 13.61
C VAL A 159 -0.39 -16.87 12.46
N HIS A 160 0.82 -17.37 12.70
CA HIS A 160 1.81 -17.50 11.64
C HIS A 160 1.50 -18.70 10.75
N ASP A 161 1.84 -18.58 9.48
CA ASP A 161 1.88 -19.69 8.55
C ASP A 161 2.93 -20.73 8.94
N ILE A 162 2.75 -21.93 8.40
CA ILE A 162 3.71 -23.04 8.47
C ILE A 162 4.14 -23.32 7.03
N ASP A 163 5.40 -23.02 6.71
CA ASP A 163 5.97 -23.19 5.36
C ASP A 163 5.15 -22.49 4.25
N GLY A 164 4.67 -21.28 4.53
CA GLY A 164 3.84 -20.51 3.60
C GLY A 164 2.34 -20.83 3.67
N ALA A 165 1.94 -21.97 4.24
CA ALA A 165 0.55 -22.40 4.30
C ALA A 165 -0.15 -21.98 5.60
N CYS A 166 -1.38 -21.51 5.48
CA CYS A 166 -2.20 -21.16 6.64
C CYS A 166 -2.89 -22.39 7.26
N PRO A 167 -2.92 -22.48 8.61
CA PRO A 167 -3.71 -23.51 9.30
C PRO A 167 -5.21 -23.43 8.98
N ALA A 168 -5.92 -24.56 9.06
CA ALA A 168 -7.33 -24.65 8.66
C ALA A 168 -8.27 -23.73 9.45
N ASN A 169 -7.95 -23.42 10.71
CA ASN A 169 -8.71 -22.48 11.55
C ASN A 169 -8.31 -21.01 11.34
N TYR A 170 -7.30 -20.73 10.51
CA TYR A 170 -6.85 -19.40 10.14
C TYR A 170 -6.67 -19.29 8.61
N PRO A 171 -7.72 -19.54 7.81
CA PRO A 171 -7.59 -19.88 6.40
C PRO A 171 -7.21 -18.69 5.49
N ILE A 172 -7.30 -17.45 5.97
CA ILE A 172 -7.10 -16.26 5.14
C ILE A 172 -5.66 -15.76 5.30
N LYS A 173 -4.82 -16.02 4.30
CA LYS A 173 -3.46 -15.45 4.27
C LYS A 173 -3.54 -13.94 4.03
N ILE A 174 -2.86 -13.15 4.85
CA ILE A 174 -2.81 -11.69 4.78
C ILE A 174 -1.35 -11.22 4.69
N PRO A 175 -1.05 -9.98 4.24
CA PRO A 175 0.31 -9.47 4.22
C PRO A 175 0.98 -9.62 5.60
N GLN A 176 2.23 -10.08 5.62
CA GLN A 176 3.01 -10.11 6.86
C GLN A 176 3.45 -8.68 7.18
N LEU A 177 2.93 -8.14 8.28
CA LEU A 177 3.35 -6.84 8.80
C LEU A 177 4.60 -7.01 9.66
N GLN A 178 5.67 -6.30 9.30
CA GLN A 178 6.84 -6.11 10.14
C GLN A 178 6.83 -4.69 10.69
N PHE A 179 7.05 -4.53 11.99
CA PHE A 179 7.09 -3.25 12.68
C PHE A 179 8.33 -3.19 13.56
N ASN A 180 9.16 -2.19 13.34
CA ASN A 180 10.40 -1.98 14.08
C ASN A 180 10.39 -0.61 14.73
N VAL A 181 10.70 -0.55 16.03
CA VAL A 181 10.82 0.69 16.81
C VAL A 181 12.28 0.86 17.22
N ALA A 182 12.91 1.95 16.80
CA ALA A 182 14.31 2.25 17.08
C ALA A 182 14.46 3.28 18.19
N TYR A 183 15.46 3.07 19.05
CA TYR A 183 15.84 3.93 20.16
C TYR A 183 17.33 4.26 20.07
N SER A 184 17.67 5.54 20.24
CA SER A 184 19.05 5.96 20.49
C SER A 184 19.33 5.82 21.98
N LEU A 185 20.44 5.17 22.32
CA LEU A 185 20.84 4.94 23.71
C LEU A 185 22.24 5.53 23.97
N PRO A 186 22.52 5.99 25.20
CA PRO A 186 23.88 6.30 25.60
C PRO A 186 24.81 5.10 25.41
N ALA A 187 26.06 5.36 25.05
CA ALA A 187 27.10 4.35 24.93
C ALA A 187 27.22 3.53 26.24
N GLY A 188 27.27 2.20 26.10
CA GLY A 188 27.39 1.30 27.26
C GLY A 188 26.12 1.14 28.09
N THR A 189 24.95 1.51 27.57
CA THR A 189 23.67 1.24 28.24
C THR A 189 23.48 -0.27 28.46
N GLU A 190 23.25 -0.66 29.71
CA GLU A 190 22.89 -2.02 30.08
C GLU A 190 21.39 -2.24 29.80
N LEU A 191 21.04 -3.06 28.81
CA LEU A 191 19.64 -3.21 28.40
C LEU A 191 18.77 -3.85 29.50
N SER A 192 19.39 -4.53 30.47
CA SER A 192 18.71 -5.05 31.66
C SER A 192 18.17 -3.95 32.59
N THR A 193 18.55 -2.69 32.42
CA THR A 193 17.97 -1.55 33.17
C THR A 193 16.79 -0.93 32.44
N LEU A 194 16.58 -1.27 31.17
CA LEU A 194 15.46 -0.78 30.40
C LEU A 194 14.16 -1.49 30.80
N ARG A 195 13.08 -0.72 30.86
CA ARG A 195 11.76 -1.20 31.22
C ARG A 195 10.70 -0.71 30.25
N LEU A 196 9.69 -1.54 30.04
CA LEU A 196 8.54 -1.24 29.20
C LEU A 196 7.30 -0.97 30.05
N SER A 197 6.47 -0.02 29.63
CA SER A 197 5.24 0.31 30.33
C SER A 197 4.32 -0.91 30.46
N MET A 198 3.69 -1.06 31.63
CA MET A 198 2.69 -2.08 31.93
C MET A 198 1.41 -1.42 32.44
N ASN A 199 0.32 -2.19 32.50
CA ASN A 199 -0.95 -1.68 33.00
C ASN A 199 -0.76 -1.12 34.42
N PRO A 200 -1.24 0.10 34.69
CA PRO A 200 -1.04 0.73 35.98
C PRO A 200 -1.83 0.00 37.06
N THR A 201 -1.38 0.12 38.30
CA THR A 201 -2.18 -0.28 39.46
C THR A 201 -2.96 0.93 39.96
N ILE A 202 -4.25 0.74 40.26
CA ILE A 202 -5.06 1.80 40.87
C ILE A 202 -4.84 1.77 42.38
N VAL A 203 -4.14 2.79 42.89
CA VAL A 203 -3.87 2.98 44.32
C VAL A 203 -4.55 4.28 44.75
N ASN A 204 -5.48 4.20 45.71
CA ASN A 204 -6.25 5.34 46.22
C ASN A 204 -6.92 6.18 45.11
N GLY A 205 -7.44 5.52 44.07
CA GLY A 205 -8.10 6.17 42.94
C GLY A 205 -7.15 6.87 41.95
N ARG A 206 -5.83 6.67 42.07
CA ARG A 206 -4.82 7.15 41.14
C ARG A 206 -4.13 5.99 40.44
N ALA A 207 -3.88 6.14 39.14
CA ALA A 207 -3.08 5.19 38.38
C ALA A 207 -1.60 5.37 38.73
N GLU A 208 -1.00 4.35 39.33
CA GLU A 208 0.44 4.28 39.56
C GLU A 208 1.10 3.50 38.41
N PRO A 209 2.09 4.09 37.69
CA PRO A 209 2.76 3.42 36.58
C PRO A 209 3.46 2.14 37.02
N LYS A 210 3.30 1.07 36.22
CA LYS A 210 4.02 -0.19 36.38
C LYS A 210 4.96 -0.39 35.20
N TRP A 211 6.09 -1.04 35.45
CA TRP A 211 7.18 -1.20 34.49
C TRP A 211 7.67 -2.65 34.48
N GLY A 212 7.77 -3.24 33.29
CA GLY A 212 8.18 -4.63 33.04
C GLY A 212 9.56 -4.71 32.39
N SER A 213 10.17 -5.89 32.38
CA SER A 213 11.41 -6.12 31.64
C SER A 213 11.19 -6.04 30.12
N LEU A 214 12.26 -6.08 29.33
CA LEU A 214 12.15 -6.14 27.87
C LEU A 214 11.40 -7.37 27.34
N TYR A 215 11.17 -8.39 28.16
CA TYR A 215 10.35 -9.56 27.80
C TYR A 215 8.86 -9.24 27.70
N THR A 216 8.38 -8.15 28.29
CA THR A 216 6.98 -7.71 28.17
C THR A 216 6.69 -6.98 26.85
N ALA A 217 7.66 -6.97 25.94
CA ALA A 217 7.53 -6.35 24.63
C ALA A 217 6.35 -6.92 23.85
N HIS A 218 5.58 -6.01 23.29
CA HIS A 218 4.46 -6.29 22.43
C HIS A 218 4.22 -5.10 21.52
N ALA A 219 3.47 -5.34 20.47
CA ALA A 219 2.97 -4.30 19.61
C ALA A 219 1.56 -4.62 19.16
N ASP A 220 0.86 -3.57 18.78
CA ASP A 220 -0.47 -3.65 18.23
C ASP A 220 -0.52 -2.90 16.88
N PHE A 221 -1.44 -3.32 16.03
CA PHE A 221 -1.72 -2.73 14.73
C PHE A 221 -3.23 -2.54 14.58
N PHE A 222 -3.63 -1.42 13.97
CA PHE A 222 -4.99 -1.17 13.54
C PHE A 222 -4.99 -0.69 12.09
N ASN A 223 -5.58 -1.50 11.20
CA ASN A 223 -5.65 -1.23 9.77
C ASN A 223 -6.45 0.04 9.48
N GLY A 224 -5.80 0.98 8.79
CA GLY A 224 -6.39 2.21 8.29
C GLY A 224 -6.09 2.43 6.80
N TRP A 225 -5.72 1.39 6.05
CA TRP A 225 -5.64 1.48 4.60
C TRP A 225 -7.05 1.57 3.98
N PRO A 226 -7.28 2.47 3.00
CA PRO A 226 -8.46 2.43 2.17
C PRO A 226 -8.54 1.10 1.41
N GLU A 227 -9.73 0.50 1.37
CA GLU A 227 -9.95 -0.84 0.83
C GLU A 227 -9.48 -0.99 -0.62
N LYS A 228 -9.86 -0.04 -1.50
CA LYS A 228 -9.38 -0.04 -2.90
C LYS A 228 -7.86 0.03 -2.97
N THR A 229 -7.21 0.83 -2.13
CA THR A 229 -5.75 1.01 -2.14
C THR A 229 -5.01 -0.26 -1.72
N ILE A 230 -5.42 -0.90 -0.63
CA ILE A 230 -4.74 -2.12 -0.17
C ILE A 230 -5.02 -3.30 -1.11
N ASN A 231 -6.21 -3.40 -1.71
CA ASN A 231 -6.50 -4.39 -2.75
C ASN A 231 -5.58 -4.21 -3.95
N TYR A 232 -5.42 -2.97 -4.44
CA TYR A 232 -4.48 -2.67 -5.51
C TYR A 232 -3.06 -3.12 -5.16
N ALA A 233 -2.57 -2.77 -3.97
CA ALA A 233 -1.23 -3.14 -3.53
C ALA A 233 -1.04 -4.67 -3.43
N VAL A 234 -2.07 -5.40 -3.00
CA VAL A 234 -2.07 -6.85 -2.93
C VAL A 234 -1.97 -7.48 -4.33
N GLU A 235 -2.84 -7.06 -5.24
CA GLU A 235 -2.96 -7.65 -6.57
C GLU A 235 -1.78 -7.27 -7.47
N ASN A 236 -1.46 -5.98 -7.55
CA ASN A 236 -0.53 -5.43 -8.53
C ASN A 236 0.92 -5.41 -8.03
N CYS A 237 1.15 -5.68 -6.74
CA CYS A 237 2.50 -5.61 -6.18
C CYS A 237 2.84 -6.83 -5.32
N LEU A 238 2.16 -7.04 -4.18
CA LEU A 238 2.53 -8.09 -3.21
C LEU A 238 2.44 -9.50 -3.82
N ASN A 239 1.32 -9.85 -4.45
CA ASN A 239 1.15 -11.17 -5.08
C ASN A 239 1.92 -11.31 -6.39
N SER A 240 2.32 -10.18 -6.98
CA SER A 240 3.13 -10.13 -8.21
C SER A 240 4.64 -10.16 -7.94
N GLY A 241 5.07 -10.15 -6.67
CA GLY A 241 6.49 -10.12 -6.30
C GLY A 241 7.19 -8.79 -6.66
N ILE A 242 6.41 -7.73 -6.86
CA ILE A 242 6.90 -6.40 -7.18
C ILE A 242 6.89 -5.56 -5.90
N LEU A 243 7.91 -4.71 -5.71
CA LEU A 243 7.97 -3.80 -4.58
C LEU A 243 6.81 -2.79 -4.64
N CYS A 244 5.99 -2.77 -3.60
CA CYS A 244 4.93 -1.78 -3.41
C CYS A 244 5.55 -0.52 -2.78
N ASP A 245 6.02 0.42 -3.60
CA ASP A 245 6.61 1.68 -3.13
C ASP A 245 5.78 2.91 -3.58
N LYS A 246 6.25 3.65 -4.58
CA LYS A 246 5.62 4.82 -5.20
C LYS A 246 4.51 4.43 -6.18
N THR A 247 4.23 3.14 -6.34
CA THR A 247 3.29 2.57 -7.30
C THR A 247 1.90 2.29 -6.73
N ILE A 248 1.68 2.62 -5.46
CA ILE A 248 0.38 2.47 -4.77
C ILE A 248 -0.44 3.76 -4.97
N PRO A 249 -1.66 3.70 -5.53
CA PRO A 249 -2.52 4.86 -5.68
C PRO A 249 -3.25 5.22 -4.38
N SER A 250 -3.60 6.49 -4.22
CA SER A 250 -4.57 6.89 -3.20
C SER A 250 -5.97 6.43 -3.52
N PHE A 251 -6.27 6.39 -4.81
CA PHE A 251 -7.52 5.89 -5.36
C PHE A 251 -7.30 5.44 -6.80
N HIS A 252 -8.11 4.51 -7.26
CA HIS A 252 -8.11 4.16 -8.67
C HIS A 252 -9.51 3.72 -9.10
N GLU A 253 -9.77 3.89 -10.40
CA GLU A 253 -10.83 3.17 -11.08
C GLU A 253 -10.21 2.26 -12.12
N THR A 254 -10.76 1.06 -12.21
CA THR A 254 -10.46 0.15 -13.34
C THR A 254 -11.27 0.61 -14.53
N VAL A 255 -10.71 0.46 -15.73
CA VAL A 255 -11.39 0.77 -16.99
C VAL A 255 -12.77 0.08 -17.05
N SER A 256 -13.79 0.83 -17.44
CA SER A 256 -15.19 0.39 -17.48
C SER A 256 -15.61 -0.17 -18.82
N ASP A 257 -15.00 0.30 -19.90
CA ASP A 257 -15.11 -0.22 -21.26
C ASP A 257 -13.75 -0.05 -21.92
N ASP A 258 -13.21 -1.08 -22.55
CA ASP A 258 -12.02 -0.94 -23.39
C ASP A 258 -12.14 -1.76 -24.67
N SER A 259 -11.55 -1.27 -25.75
CA SER A 259 -11.53 -1.97 -27.03
C SER A 259 -10.50 -1.32 -27.95
N TYR A 260 -10.25 -1.94 -29.09
CA TYR A 260 -9.48 -1.31 -30.14
C TYR A 260 -10.13 -1.51 -31.50
N THR A 261 -9.89 -0.55 -32.39
CA THR A 261 -10.34 -0.63 -33.78
C THR A 261 -9.20 -1.01 -34.70
N ARG A 262 -9.54 -1.61 -35.83
CA ARG A 262 -8.61 -1.89 -36.93
C ARG A 262 -9.26 -1.44 -38.22
N GLY A 263 -8.61 -0.55 -38.97
CA GLY A 263 -9.13 -0.12 -40.25
C GLY A 263 -8.88 -1.13 -41.40
N GLY A 264 -9.22 -0.72 -42.62
CA GLY A 264 -9.21 -1.59 -43.80
C GLY A 264 -10.24 -2.71 -43.72
N ASN A 265 -9.84 -3.94 -44.06
CA ASN A 265 -10.76 -5.09 -44.10
C ASN A 265 -11.34 -5.49 -42.72
N PHE A 266 -10.82 -4.93 -41.64
CA PHE A 266 -11.26 -5.20 -40.27
C PHE A 266 -12.17 -4.11 -39.71
N ALA A 267 -12.52 -3.08 -40.51
CA ALA A 267 -13.20 -1.88 -40.05
C ALA A 267 -14.55 -2.14 -39.36
N ASN A 268 -15.26 -3.20 -39.75
CA ASN A 268 -16.57 -3.59 -39.20
C ASN A 268 -16.49 -4.69 -38.12
N ILE A 269 -15.29 -5.05 -37.65
CA ILE A 269 -15.10 -6.09 -36.64
C ILE A 269 -14.93 -5.43 -35.28
N ASN A 270 -15.69 -5.94 -34.30
CA ASN A 270 -15.53 -5.57 -32.89
C ASN A 270 -14.46 -6.45 -32.24
N PHE A 271 -13.61 -5.84 -31.42
CA PHE A 271 -12.54 -6.50 -30.69
C PHE A 271 -12.65 -6.29 -29.17
N GLY A 272 -13.84 -5.98 -28.64
CA GLY A 272 -14.04 -5.71 -27.21
C GLY A 272 -13.70 -6.90 -26.30
N ASN A 273 -13.87 -8.13 -26.78
CA ASN A 273 -13.57 -9.33 -25.99
C ASN A 273 -12.11 -9.83 -26.13
N GLU A 274 -11.23 -9.06 -26.78
CA GLU A 274 -9.83 -9.46 -26.95
C GLU A 274 -9.03 -9.21 -25.67
N LYS A 275 -8.19 -10.16 -25.30
CA LYS A 275 -7.35 -10.08 -24.07
C LYS A 275 -6.24 -9.04 -24.14
N VAL A 276 -6.00 -8.50 -25.34
CA VAL A 276 -4.99 -7.50 -25.61
C VAL A 276 -5.52 -6.54 -26.65
N MET A 277 -5.26 -5.26 -26.44
CA MET A 277 -5.59 -4.20 -27.38
C MET A 277 -4.34 -3.78 -28.14
N LEU A 278 -4.54 -3.34 -29.38
CA LEU A 278 -3.45 -2.99 -30.29
C LEU A 278 -3.51 -1.50 -30.68
N THR A 279 -2.34 -0.88 -30.73
CA THR A 279 -2.17 0.45 -31.31
C THR A 279 -0.98 0.44 -32.27
N GLN A 280 -1.21 0.98 -33.48
CA GLN A 280 -0.24 1.02 -34.57
C GLN A 280 -0.70 2.03 -35.63
N GLN A 281 0.21 2.85 -36.14
CA GLN A 281 -0.09 3.73 -37.27
C GLN A 281 -0.13 2.94 -38.60
N GLY A 282 -1.04 3.30 -39.52
CA GLY A 282 -1.07 2.71 -40.85
C GLY A 282 0.25 2.97 -41.61
N THR A 283 0.71 2.00 -42.39
CA THR A 283 1.93 2.16 -43.19
C THR A 283 1.67 2.99 -44.45
N VAL A 284 2.72 3.44 -45.13
CA VAL A 284 2.58 4.17 -46.40
C VAL A 284 1.82 3.36 -47.46
N SER A 285 1.97 2.03 -47.46
CA SER A 285 1.29 1.14 -48.41
C SER A 285 -0.13 0.76 -47.98
N LEU A 286 -0.44 0.85 -46.67
CA LEU A 286 -1.73 0.50 -46.09
C LEU A 286 -2.14 1.56 -45.06
N PRO A 287 -2.36 2.82 -45.49
CA PRO A 287 -2.60 3.93 -44.58
C PRO A 287 -3.88 3.75 -43.75
N ASP A 288 -4.86 3.04 -44.30
CA ASP A 288 -6.14 2.78 -43.67
C ASP A 288 -6.08 1.62 -42.65
N GLN A 289 -4.99 0.84 -42.57
CA GLN A 289 -4.84 -0.27 -41.61
C GLN A 289 -4.32 0.19 -40.24
N LYS A 290 -4.71 1.38 -39.81
CA LYS A 290 -4.43 1.91 -38.47
C LYS A 290 -5.14 1.10 -37.40
N LYS A 291 -4.50 0.97 -36.23
CA LYS A 291 -5.06 0.37 -35.01
C LYS A 291 -5.12 1.42 -33.92
N THR A 292 -6.27 1.58 -33.28
CA THR A 292 -6.48 2.62 -32.25
C THR A 292 -7.13 1.99 -31.04
N THR A 293 -6.55 2.20 -29.86
CA THR A 293 -7.11 1.70 -28.59
C THR A 293 -8.00 2.77 -27.96
N TYR A 294 -9.08 2.36 -27.31
CA TYR A 294 -10.04 3.22 -26.61
C TYR A 294 -10.25 2.71 -25.18
N PHE A 295 -10.40 3.65 -24.26
CA PHE A 295 -10.63 3.40 -22.83
C PHE A 295 -11.74 4.31 -22.34
N LYS A 296 -12.68 3.77 -21.59
CA LYS A 296 -13.68 4.54 -20.85
C LYS A 296 -13.57 4.24 -19.37
N PHE A 297 -13.72 5.28 -18.55
CA PHE A 297 -13.74 5.13 -17.09
C PHE A 297 -15.00 5.77 -16.55
N LYS A 298 -15.58 5.11 -15.56
CA LYS A 298 -16.49 5.77 -14.63
C LYS A 298 -15.68 6.73 -13.77
N LEU A 299 -16.20 7.93 -13.56
CA LEU A 299 -15.64 8.89 -12.64
C LEU A 299 -16.23 8.69 -11.24
N PRO A 300 -15.40 8.70 -10.18
CA PRO A 300 -15.92 8.80 -8.83
C PRO A 300 -16.59 10.18 -8.64
N ASP A 301 -17.46 10.27 -7.64
CA ASP A 301 -17.91 11.58 -7.15
C ASP A 301 -16.69 12.32 -6.55
N GLU A 302 -16.43 13.54 -7.01
CA GLU A 302 -15.34 14.37 -6.50
C GLU A 302 -15.40 14.50 -4.96
N LYS A 303 -16.61 14.61 -4.40
CA LYS A 303 -16.81 14.72 -2.95
C LYS A 303 -16.37 13.48 -2.19
N SER A 304 -16.42 12.31 -2.82
CA SER A 304 -15.95 11.07 -2.20
C SER A 304 -14.44 11.01 -2.05
N LEU A 305 -13.70 11.92 -2.70
CA LEU A 305 -12.25 12.02 -2.65
C LEU A 305 -11.74 13.15 -1.75
N GLU A 306 -12.62 13.91 -1.07
CA GLU A 306 -12.24 15.07 -0.25
C GLU A 306 -11.18 14.74 0.83
N THR A 307 -11.25 13.54 1.40
CA THR A 307 -10.32 13.05 2.43
C THR A 307 -9.20 12.17 1.88
N THR A 308 -9.14 12.00 0.55
CA THR A 308 -8.15 11.14 -0.12
C THR A 308 -6.99 11.99 -0.64
N PRO A 309 -5.79 11.96 -0.03
CA PRO A 309 -4.68 12.79 -0.47
C PRO A 309 -4.08 12.24 -1.78
N TYR A 310 -4.13 12.98 -2.87
CA TYR A 310 -3.46 12.63 -4.14
C TYR A 310 -2.73 13.83 -4.76
N THR A 311 -1.67 13.55 -5.52
CA THR A 311 -0.79 14.58 -6.12
C THR A 311 -1.05 14.84 -7.60
N GLY A 312 -1.73 13.92 -8.27
CA GLY A 312 -2.08 14.01 -9.69
C GLY A 312 -2.87 12.79 -10.15
N ILE A 313 -3.38 12.83 -11.38
CA ILE A 313 -4.19 11.77 -11.97
C ILE A 313 -3.55 11.40 -13.31
N SER A 314 -3.39 10.10 -13.56
CA SER A 314 -2.78 9.57 -14.78
C SER A 314 -3.57 8.36 -15.29
N LEU A 315 -3.46 8.05 -16.58
CA LEU A 315 -3.79 6.71 -17.05
C LEU A 315 -2.59 5.79 -16.80
N ARG A 316 -2.84 4.64 -16.19
CA ARG A 316 -1.83 3.62 -15.92
C ARG A 316 -2.10 2.39 -16.78
N LEU A 317 -1.25 2.18 -17.79
CA LEU A 317 -1.36 1.10 -18.76
C LEU A 317 -0.32 0.03 -18.50
N HIS A 318 -0.71 -1.24 -18.59
CA HIS A 318 0.24 -2.34 -18.78
C HIS A 318 0.46 -2.56 -20.26
N SER A 319 1.66 -2.26 -20.76
CA SER A 319 1.90 -2.26 -22.20
C SER A 319 3.34 -2.63 -22.54
N GLY A 320 3.53 -3.10 -23.78
CA GLY A 320 4.83 -3.47 -24.32
C GLY A 320 4.87 -3.38 -25.84
N ASN A 321 6.05 -3.02 -26.37
CA ASN A 321 6.33 -3.04 -27.80
C ASN A 321 6.59 -4.49 -28.26
N THR A 322 5.93 -4.92 -29.34
CA THR A 322 6.06 -6.28 -29.86
C THR A 322 6.86 -6.42 -31.14
N THR A 323 7.20 -5.32 -31.81
CA THR A 323 7.83 -5.36 -33.14
C THR A 323 9.25 -4.78 -33.16
N SER A 324 9.69 -4.06 -32.13
CA SER A 324 11.06 -3.56 -32.05
C SER A 324 11.60 -3.43 -30.62
N GLU A 325 12.91 -3.21 -30.50
CA GLU A 325 13.59 -2.87 -29.24
C GLU A 325 13.47 -1.38 -28.89
N ASN A 326 12.94 -0.56 -29.80
CA ASN A 326 12.92 0.89 -29.64
C ASN A 326 11.78 1.31 -28.70
N SER A 327 12.09 2.27 -27.84
CA SER A 327 11.06 3.00 -27.11
C SER A 327 10.32 3.97 -28.03
N HIS A 328 9.04 4.18 -27.79
CA HIS A 328 8.22 5.13 -28.53
C HIS A 328 7.19 5.79 -27.61
N MET A 329 6.48 6.80 -28.12
CA MET A 329 5.42 7.48 -27.39
C MET A 329 4.04 6.98 -27.83
N LEU A 330 3.17 6.75 -26.86
CA LEU A 330 1.72 6.77 -27.08
C LEU A 330 1.20 8.16 -26.77
N TYR A 331 0.33 8.64 -27.63
CA TYR A 331 -0.38 9.90 -27.51
C TYR A 331 -1.83 9.60 -27.14
N LEU A 332 -2.28 10.25 -26.07
CA LEU A 332 -3.65 10.15 -25.58
C LEU A 332 -4.44 11.37 -26.02
N TYR A 333 -5.66 11.11 -26.48
CA TYR A 333 -6.63 12.14 -26.84
C TYR A 333 -7.93 11.86 -26.11
N GLN A 334 -8.60 12.92 -25.64
CA GLN A 334 -9.95 12.77 -25.10
C GLN A 334 -10.94 12.51 -26.23
N THR A 335 -11.94 11.65 -25.98
CA THR A 335 -12.99 11.30 -26.95
C THR A 335 -14.37 11.43 -26.32
N ASP A 336 -15.41 11.37 -27.16
CA ASP A 336 -16.78 11.16 -26.69
C ASP A 336 -16.92 9.83 -25.93
N THR A 337 -17.83 9.79 -24.97
CA THR A 337 -18.16 8.59 -24.17
C THR A 337 -19.27 7.75 -24.79
N ASN A 338 -19.90 8.22 -25.87
CA ASN A 338 -21.02 7.54 -26.54
C ASN A 338 -20.56 6.39 -27.46
N TRP A 339 -19.99 5.36 -26.84
CA TRP A 339 -19.63 4.10 -27.47
C TRP A 339 -19.70 2.98 -26.43
N ASP A 340 -19.69 1.72 -26.86
CA ASP A 340 -19.75 0.57 -25.97
C ASP A 340 -18.74 -0.49 -26.44
N GLU A 341 -18.11 -1.16 -25.49
CA GLU A 341 -17.08 -2.16 -25.74
C GLU A 341 -17.56 -3.29 -26.66
N GLY A 342 -18.80 -3.75 -26.52
CA GLY A 342 -19.37 -4.84 -27.29
C GLY A 342 -19.78 -4.47 -28.72
N SER A 343 -19.74 -3.19 -29.08
CA SER A 343 -20.19 -2.71 -30.39
C SER A 343 -19.19 -1.77 -31.10
N LEU A 344 -18.09 -1.39 -30.46
CA LEU A 344 -17.07 -0.54 -31.06
C LEU A 344 -16.44 -1.20 -32.29
N THR A 345 -16.42 -0.46 -33.38
CA THR A 345 -15.77 -0.80 -34.66
C THR A 345 -15.11 0.46 -35.20
N GLN A 346 -14.31 0.36 -36.27
CA GLN A 346 -13.71 1.55 -36.87
C GLN A 346 -14.77 2.51 -37.43
N GLU A 347 -15.93 2.01 -37.86
CA GLU A 347 -16.99 2.80 -38.50
C GLU A 347 -17.79 3.66 -37.52
N ASN A 348 -17.87 3.26 -36.25
CA ASN A 348 -18.64 3.96 -35.22
C ASN A 348 -17.78 4.50 -34.07
N ALA A 349 -16.46 4.31 -34.12
CA ALA A 349 -15.58 4.80 -33.08
C ALA A 349 -15.57 6.33 -33.01
N PRO A 350 -15.50 6.91 -31.79
CA PRO A 350 -15.28 8.33 -31.62
C PRO A 350 -14.03 8.81 -32.35
N ALA A 351 -14.03 10.07 -32.79
CA ALA A 351 -12.86 10.66 -33.43
C ALA A 351 -11.65 10.66 -32.48
N CYS A 352 -10.53 10.11 -32.97
CA CYS A 352 -9.26 10.06 -32.24
C CYS A 352 -8.19 10.92 -32.93
N GLY A 353 -7.59 11.86 -32.19
CA GLY A 353 -6.65 12.86 -32.75
C GLY A 353 -7.09 14.32 -32.61
N GLY A 354 -8.09 14.60 -31.76
CA GLY A 354 -8.53 15.96 -31.40
C GLY A 354 -7.62 16.61 -30.36
N GLU A 355 -8.19 17.00 -29.21
CA GLU A 355 -7.42 17.59 -28.10
C GLU A 355 -6.47 16.54 -27.50
N HIS A 356 -5.18 16.76 -27.70
CA HIS A 356 -4.12 15.97 -27.09
C HIS A 356 -4.07 16.27 -25.59
N VAL A 357 -4.19 15.24 -24.75
CA VAL A 357 -4.29 15.42 -23.29
C VAL A 357 -3.06 14.94 -22.52
N ALA A 358 -2.37 13.91 -23.00
CA ALA A 358 -1.20 13.37 -22.32
C ALA A 358 -0.43 12.43 -23.24
N ARG A 359 0.82 12.16 -22.88
CA ARG A 359 1.63 11.12 -23.52
C ARG A 359 2.05 10.05 -22.52
N ILE A 360 2.39 8.88 -23.02
CA ILE A 360 2.98 7.80 -22.24
C ILE A 360 4.20 7.24 -22.97
N TRP A 361 5.35 7.22 -22.29
CA TRP A 361 6.57 6.62 -22.83
C TRP A 361 6.49 5.10 -22.71
N MET A 362 6.66 4.38 -23.82
CA MET A 362 6.62 2.93 -23.89
C MET A 362 8.01 2.35 -24.06
N GLY A 363 8.34 1.37 -23.22
CA GLY A 363 9.51 0.51 -23.40
C GLY A 363 9.15 -0.79 -24.10
N LYS A 364 10.16 -1.63 -24.30
CA LYS A 364 9.96 -3.01 -24.78
C LYS A 364 9.24 -3.88 -23.74
N ASP A 365 9.64 -3.78 -22.48
CA ASP A 365 9.16 -4.68 -21.44
C ASP A 365 7.70 -4.39 -21.08
N GLY A 366 6.87 -5.45 -21.10
CA GLY A 366 5.50 -5.43 -20.61
C GLY A 366 5.47 -5.02 -19.13
N SER A 367 5.12 -3.77 -18.88
CA SER A 367 5.16 -3.16 -17.54
C SER A 367 4.13 -2.07 -17.41
N TYR A 368 3.71 -1.81 -16.17
CA TYR A 368 2.82 -0.70 -15.89
C TYR A 368 3.54 0.65 -15.98
N ARG A 369 2.95 1.59 -16.75
CA ARG A 369 3.46 2.95 -16.91
C ARG A 369 2.34 3.96 -16.77
N ASN A 370 2.65 5.10 -16.15
CA ASN A 370 1.73 6.21 -16.00
C ASN A 370 1.91 7.20 -17.15
N SER A 371 0.81 7.77 -17.60
CA SER A 371 0.80 8.92 -18.47
C SER A 371 1.34 10.18 -17.78
N GLU A 372 1.58 11.21 -18.59
CA GLU A 372 1.56 12.61 -18.12
C GLU A 372 0.25 12.91 -17.38
N ASP A 373 0.27 13.97 -16.55
CA ASP A 373 -0.85 14.34 -15.69
C ASP A 373 -2.09 14.74 -16.50
N ILE A 374 -3.21 14.04 -16.25
CA ILE A 374 -4.53 14.32 -16.83
C ILE A 374 -5.49 14.92 -15.80
N THR A 375 -5.00 15.35 -14.63
CA THR A 375 -5.83 16.03 -13.61
C THR A 375 -6.72 17.14 -14.19
N PRO A 376 -6.24 18.02 -15.11
CA PRO A 376 -7.08 19.06 -15.71
C PRO A 376 -8.29 18.49 -16.46
N VAL A 377 -8.13 17.37 -17.17
CA VAL A 377 -9.22 16.72 -17.92
C VAL A 377 -10.30 16.21 -16.97
N ILE A 378 -9.88 15.57 -15.87
CA ILE A 378 -10.81 15.00 -14.90
C ILE A 378 -11.56 16.10 -14.15
N LYS A 379 -10.87 17.18 -13.76
CA LYS A 379 -11.52 18.35 -13.14
C LYS A 379 -12.53 19.01 -14.07
N ALA A 380 -12.18 19.21 -15.34
CA ALA A 380 -13.10 19.75 -16.33
C ALA A 380 -14.33 18.84 -16.59
N ALA A 381 -14.19 17.53 -16.38
CA ALA A 381 -15.30 16.58 -16.45
C ALA A 381 -16.22 16.71 -15.22
N TRP A 382 -15.68 16.81 -14.00
CA TRP A 382 -16.46 17.06 -12.79
C TRP A 382 -17.19 18.41 -12.82
N GLU A 383 -16.58 19.47 -13.34
CA GLU A 383 -17.24 20.78 -13.52
C GLU A 383 -18.48 20.72 -14.42
N LYS A 384 -18.59 19.68 -15.26
CA LYS A 384 -19.73 19.42 -16.16
C LYS A 384 -20.68 18.35 -15.62
N ASP A 385 -20.53 17.95 -14.36
CA ASP A 385 -21.26 16.84 -13.72
C ASP A 385 -21.13 15.50 -14.49
N ALA A 386 -20.05 15.33 -15.26
CA ALA A 386 -19.83 14.12 -16.03
C ALA A 386 -19.55 12.93 -15.10
N ARG A 387 -20.10 11.77 -15.45
CA ARG A 387 -19.90 10.50 -14.73
C ARG A 387 -18.95 9.54 -15.43
N GLU A 388 -18.51 9.90 -16.62
CA GLU A 388 -17.62 9.09 -17.45
C GLU A 388 -16.65 9.99 -18.19
N VAL A 389 -15.46 9.44 -18.48
CA VAL A 389 -14.47 10.03 -19.38
C VAL A 389 -13.98 8.95 -20.33
N SER A 390 -13.66 9.34 -21.56
CA SER A 390 -13.15 8.44 -22.57
C SER A 390 -11.90 9.00 -23.21
N PHE A 391 -10.99 8.10 -23.55
CA PHE A 391 -9.72 8.39 -24.19
C PHE A 391 -9.47 7.42 -25.33
N CYS A 392 -8.68 7.84 -26.31
CA CYS A 392 -8.05 6.93 -27.25
C CYS A 392 -6.52 7.07 -27.20
N ALA A 393 -5.81 5.99 -27.54
CA ALA A 393 -4.36 5.94 -27.62
C ALA A 393 -3.88 5.59 -29.03
N MET A 394 -2.91 6.38 -29.50
CA MET A 394 -2.26 6.21 -30.80
C MET A 394 -0.74 6.27 -30.66
N THR A 395 -0.04 5.60 -31.56
CA THR A 395 1.38 5.88 -31.85
C THR A 395 1.49 6.62 -33.19
N ASP A 396 2.54 7.42 -33.35
CA ASP A 396 2.95 8.03 -34.62
C ASP A 396 3.88 7.12 -35.44
N ASP A 397 4.32 5.98 -34.89
CA ASP A 397 5.23 5.04 -35.57
C ASP A 397 4.46 3.89 -36.23
N ALA A 398 4.52 3.83 -37.56
CA ALA A 398 3.87 2.78 -38.34
C ALA A 398 4.59 1.42 -38.25
N ASN A 399 5.85 1.41 -37.81
CA ASN A 399 6.66 0.20 -37.67
C ASN A 399 6.53 -0.42 -36.28
N ILE A 400 5.87 0.27 -35.34
CA ILE A 400 5.71 -0.19 -33.98
C ILE A 400 4.25 -0.57 -33.72
N GLU A 401 4.05 -1.85 -33.39
CA GLU A 401 2.80 -2.32 -32.82
C GLU A 401 2.95 -2.52 -31.31
N THR A 402 2.09 -1.84 -30.57
CA THR A 402 2.08 -1.86 -29.11
C THR A 402 0.87 -2.62 -28.61
N ILE A 403 1.14 -3.57 -27.73
CA ILE A 403 0.13 -4.30 -26.99
C ILE A 403 -0.17 -3.53 -25.71
N ILE A 404 -1.46 -3.37 -25.42
CA ILE A 404 -1.98 -2.81 -24.17
C ILE A 404 -2.88 -3.87 -23.54
N GLY A 405 -2.72 -4.10 -22.24
CA GLY A 405 -3.58 -5.01 -21.48
C GLY A 405 -5.02 -4.54 -21.48
N SER A 406 -5.95 -5.48 -21.65
CA SER A 406 -7.39 -5.21 -21.59
C SER A 406 -7.99 -5.68 -20.26
N ARG A 407 -9.23 -5.25 -20.00
CA ARG A 407 -10.00 -5.64 -18.83
C ARG A 407 -10.36 -7.14 -18.77
N GLU A 408 -10.26 -7.87 -19.87
CA GLU A 408 -10.47 -9.33 -19.96
C GLU A 408 -9.36 -10.11 -19.24
N THR A 409 -8.35 -9.40 -18.72
CA THR A 409 -7.17 -9.97 -18.07
C THR A 409 -6.97 -9.40 -16.67
N SER A 410 -5.99 -9.95 -15.94
CA SER A 410 -5.53 -9.41 -14.66
C SER A 410 -4.62 -8.18 -14.82
N LEU A 411 -4.49 -7.63 -16.03
CA LEU A 411 -3.64 -6.49 -16.35
C LEU A 411 -4.45 -5.33 -16.95
N PRO A 412 -5.56 -4.90 -16.31
CA PRO A 412 -6.39 -3.86 -16.86
C PRO A 412 -5.68 -2.51 -16.82
N THR A 413 -6.25 -1.55 -17.55
CA THR A 413 -5.89 -0.15 -17.43
C THR A 413 -6.58 0.50 -16.22
N TYR A 414 -5.88 1.42 -15.56
CA TYR A 414 -6.43 2.20 -14.45
C TYR A 414 -6.46 3.70 -14.72
N LEU A 415 -7.52 4.36 -14.24
CA LEU A 415 -7.47 5.78 -13.88
C LEU A 415 -6.81 5.88 -12.50
N PHE A 416 -5.60 6.39 -12.44
CA PHE A 416 -4.68 6.25 -11.31
C PHE A 416 -4.44 7.58 -10.60
N PHE A 417 -4.88 7.67 -9.35
CA PHE A 417 -4.67 8.86 -8.50
C PHE A 417 -3.38 8.65 -7.70
N ALA A 418 -2.34 9.37 -8.06
CA ALA A 418 -1.00 9.19 -7.51
C ALA A 418 -0.97 9.57 -6.02
N SER A 419 -0.46 8.65 -5.19
CA SER A 419 -0.29 8.92 -3.76
C SER A 419 0.84 9.88 -3.48
N GLU A 420 0.64 10.73 -2.47
CA GLU A 420 1.72 11.51 -1.91
C GLU A 420 2.66 10.58 -1.12
N GLN A 421 3.96 10.69 -1.41
CA GLN A 421 5.02 9.95 -0.74
C GLN A 421 5.85 10.95 0.07
N LYS A 422 5.64 10.97 1.39
CA LYS A 422 6.38 11.82 2.31
C LYS A 422 7.84 11.33 2.33
N ALA A 423 8.79 12.26 2.27
CA ALA A 423 10.17 11.92 2.56
C ALA A 423 10.21 11.25 3.94
N THR A 424 10.92 10.14 4.09
CA THR A 424 11.16 9.53 5.40
C THR A 424 11.73 10.62 6.30
N ALA A 425 10.93 11.10 7.24
CA ALA A 425 11.40 12.04 8.24
C ALA A 425 12.32 11.25 9.18
N GLU A 426 13.62 11.29 8.91
CA GLU A 426 14.60 11.20 9.98
C GLU A 426 14.37 12.46 10.83
N LYS A 427 13.86 12.26 12.05
CA LYS A 427 13.77 13.32 13.04
C LYS A 427 15.06 13.37 13.85
#